data_AF-R9QQL1-F1
#
_entry.id   AF-R9QQL1-F1
#
_cell.length_a   1.000
_cell.length_b   1.000
_cell.length_c   1.000
_cell.angle_alpha   90.00
_cell.angle_beta   90.00
_cell.angle_gamma   90.00
#
_symmetry.space_group_name_H-M   'P 1'
#
loop_
_entity.id
_entity.type
_entity.pdbx_description
1 polymer ?
#
loop_
_entity_poly.entity_id
_entity_poly.type
_entity_poly.pdbx_seq_one_letter_code
_entity_poly.pdbx_strand_id
1 'polypeptide(L)'
;KELLETTLNRIRKTADLCEGLQGFLVFHSVGGGTGSGFASLLLESLSQDYAKKSKLDFCIYPSPIMTTSVVEPYNSVLSTHALLEHADVAFMLDNEAIYNICKRNLDIPRPSYNHLNRVTAQIVSSLTSSLRFEGSLNIDMNEFQTNLVPYPRIHFLMCSYAPLISTAKAGRERLSVGEITKAAFEAENMLCACDPRKGKYMATCLMYRGEVVAKEVTDAVSAVKSNPTVQFVDWSPTGFKCGLNQHKPTVIPGGELAQTNRSVCMLANTTAISEVFARIDRKFDLMFAKRAFVH
;
A
#
# COMPACT_ATOMS: atom_id res chain seq x y z
N LYS A 1 21.97 13.27 -9.88
CA LYS A 1 21.95 14.75 -9.99
C LYS A 1 21.81 15.21 -11.43
N GLU A 2 22.63 14.70 -12.35
CA GLU A 2 22.59 15.08 -13.79
C GLU A 2 21.21 14.97 -14.45
N LEU A 3 20.45 13.91 -14.14
CA LEU A 3 19.12 13.71 -14.72
C LEU A 3 17.99 14.42 -13.95
N LEU A 4 18.24 14.94 -12.75
CA LEU A 4 17.19 15.49 -11.88
C LEU A 4 16.49 16.67 -12.55
N GLU A 5 17.25 17.65 -13.04
CA GLU A 5 16.70 18.85 -13.67
C GLU A 5 15.88 18.49 -14.92
N THR A 6 16.36 17.53 -15.70
CA THR A 6 15.63 17.02 -16.87
C THR A 6 14.29 16.41 -16.46
N THR A 7 14.28 15.59 -15.41
CA THR A 7 13.06 14.98 -14.87
C THR A 7 12.09 16.03 -14.33
N LEU A 8 12.56 16.99 -13.52
CA LEU A 8 11.73 18.06 -12.96
C LEU A 8 11.13 18.95 -14.06
N ASN A 9 11.90 19.27 -15.10
CA ASN A 9 11.38 20.01 -16.26
C ASN A 9 10.27 19.26 -17.00
N ARG A 10 10.32 17.93 -17.06
CA ARG A 10 9.24 17.11 -17.64
C ARG A 10 8.01 17.10 -16.74
N ILE A 11 8.20 16.93 -15.43
CA ILE A 11 7.10 16.98 -14.45
C ILE A 11 6.40 18.34 -14.51
N ARG A 12 7.18 19.44 -14.54
CA ARG A 12 6.64 20.80 -14.64
C ARG A 12 5.79 20.99 -15.88
N LYS A 13 6.28 20.58 -17.06
CA LYS A 13 5.48 20.64 -18.30
C LYS A 13 4.17 19.89 -18.21
N THR A 14 4.12 18.74 -17.53
CA THR A 14 2.87 18.00 -17.33
C THR A 14 1.96 18.68 -16.30
N ALA A 15 2.53 19.24 -15.23
CA ALA A 15 1.79 19.99 -14.22
C ALA A 15 1.15 21.27 -14.79
N ASP A 16 1.85 21.96 -15.69
CA ASP A 16 1.36 23.18 -16.36
C ASP A 16 0.15 22.91 -17.28
N LEU A 17 -0.02 21.66 -17.73
CA LEU A 17 -1.20 21.25 -18.50
C LEU A 17 -2.42 20.96 -17.61
N CYS A 18 -2.25 20.91 -16.29
CA CYS A 18 -3.33 20.65 -15.35
C CYS A 18 -3.93 21.97 -14.83
N GLU A 19 -5.23 22.17 -14.97
CA GLU A 19 -5.93 23.30 -14.35
C GLU A 19 -6.02 23.16 -12.82
N GLY A 20 -5.93 21.93 -12.30
CA GLY A 20 -6.08 21.62 -10.87
C GLY A 20 -5.30 20.37 -10.44
N LEU A 21 -3.97 20.41 -10.50
CA LEU A 21 -3.12 19.30 -10.03
C LEU A 21 -3.42 18.99 -8.54
N GLN A 22 -3.82 17.75 -8.23
CA GLN A 22 -4.07 17.31 -6.86
C GLN A 22 -2.78 16.92 -6.12
N GLY A 23 -1.91 16.16 -6.78
CA GLY A 23 -0.75 15.56 -6.13
C GLY A 23 0.05 14.67 -7.05
N PHE A 24 1.00 13.94 -6.45
CA PHE A 24 1.90 13.02 -7.10
C PHE A 24 1.73 11.62 -6.52
N LEU A 25 1.73 10.62 -7.42
CA LEU A 25 1.88 9.22 -7.06
C LEU A 25 3.30 8.80 -7.42
N VAL A 26 4.11 8.48 -6.42
CA VAL A 26 5.51 8.08 -6.62
C VAL A 26 5.61 6.58 -6.42
N PHE A 27 6.20 5.86 -7.39
CA PHE A 27 6.36 4.41 -7.34
C PHE A 27 7.84 4.09 -7.39
N HIS A 28 8.36 3.46 -6.34
CA HIS A 28 9.79 3.14 -6.27
C HIS A 28 10.06 1.93 -5.35
N SER A 29 11.27 1.39 -5.44
CA SER A 29 11.77 0.40 -4.48
C SER A 29 12.76 1.07 -3.53
N VAL A 30 12.63 0.82 -2.22
CA VAL A 30 13.54 1.41 -1.23
C VAL A 30 14.88 0.65 -1.16
N GLY A 31 14.93 -0.59 -1.66
CA GLY A 31 16.16 -1.39 -1.69
C GLY A 31 17.09 -1.08 -2.88
N GLY A 32 16.56 -0.56 -3.99
CA GLY A 32 17.34 -0.31 -5.21
C GLY A 32 18.09 1.03 -5.16
N GLY A 33 19.25 1.15 -5.81
CA GLY A 33 20.04 2.40 -5.78
C GLY A 33 19.31 3.62 -6.38
N THR A 34 18.70 3.45 -7.56
CA THR A 34 17.88 4.51 -8.17
C THR A 34 16.58 4.73 -7.39
N GLY A 35 15.91 3.64 -7.03
CA GLY A 35 14.65 3.68 -6.30
C GLY A 35 14.79 4.33 -4.92
N SER A 36 15.92 4.17 -4.23
CA SER A 36 16.20 4.89 -2.98
C SER A 36 16.70 6.30 -3.28
N GLY A 37 17.94 6.43 -3.76
CA GLY A 37 18.64 7.71 -3.83
C GLY A 37 18.01 8.73 -4.78
N PHE A 38 17.63 8.31 -6.00
CA PHE A 38 17.01 9.25 -6.95
C PHE A 38 15.58 9.60 -6.54
N ALA A 39 14.79 8.65 -6.03
CA ALA A 39 13.44 8.96 -5.56
C ALA A 39 13.45 9.89 -4.34
N SER A 40 14.37 9.68 -3.38
CA SER A 40 14.54 10.59 -2.24
C SER A 40 14.87 12.01 -2.69
N LEU A 41 15.82 12.17 -3.63
CA LEU A 41 16.17 13.48 -4.19
C LEU A 41 15.01 14.11 -4.98
N LEU A 42 14.22 13.29 -5.69
CA LEU A 42 13.04 13.74 -6.40
C LEU A 42 11.95 14.21 -5.43
N LEU A 43 11.69 13.47 -4.35
CA LEU A 43 10.71 13.83 -3.32
C LEU A 43 11.06 15.12 -2.59
N GLU A 44 12.34 15.32 -2.27
CA GLU A 44 12.86 16.58 -1.72
C GLU A 44 12.56 17.75 -2.68
N SER A 45 12.90 17.59 -3.95
CA SER A 45 12.68 18.62 -4.99
C SER A 45 11.18 18.90 -5.20
N LEU A 46 10.34 17.86 -5.23
CA LEU A 46 8.89 18.01 -5.35
C LEU A 46 8.28 18.71 -4.13
N SER A 47 8.82 18.48 -2.93
CA SER A 47 8.38 19.15 -1.72
C SER A 47 8.74 20.64 -1.72
N GLN A 48 9.85 21.02 -2.36
CA GLN A 48 10.24 22.42 -2.54
C GLN A 48 9.37 23.12 -3.59
N ASP A 49 9.24 22.54 -4.79
CA ASP A 49 8.51 23.15 -5.92
C ASP A 49 6.97 23.10 -5.74
N TYR A 50 6.45 22.06 -5.08
CA TYR A 50 5.02 21.77 -4.97
C TYR A 50 4.58 21.48 -3.51
N ALA A 51 5.03 22.31 -2.56
CA ALA A 51 4.81 22.11 -1.12
C ALA A 51 3.36 21.82 -0.68
N LYS A 52 2.36 22.39 -1.35
CA LYS A 52 0.93 22.22 -1.01
C LYS A 52 0.27 21.01 -1.68
N LYS A 53 0.99 20.26 -2.52
CA LYS A 53 0.47 19.12 -3.28
C LYS A 53 0.78 17.83 -2.54
N SER A 54 -0.21 16.93 -2.48
CA SER A 54 -0.08 15.66 -1.79
C SER A 54 0.86 14.72 -2.53
N LYS A 55 1.68 13.99 -1.78
CA LYS A 55 2.68 13.05 -2.28
C LYS A 55 2.38 11.69 -1.67
N LEU A 56 1.74 10.83 -2.46
CA LEU A 56 1.43 9.47 -2.05
C LEU A 56 2.48 8.54 -2.64
N ASP A 57 3.16 7.83 -1.76
CA ASP A 57 4.30 6.99 -2.12
C ASP A 57 3.91 5.51 -2.09
N PHE A 58 4.27 4.78 -3.14
CA PHE A 58 4.14 3.34 -3.27
C PHE A 58 5.52 2.72 -3.24
N CYS A 59 5.95 2.33 -2.03
CA CYS A 59 7.29 1.86 -1.77
C CYS A 59 7.33 0.33 -1.66
N ILE A 60 8.09 -0.30 -2.55
CA ILE A 60 8.42 -1.72 -2.45
C ILE A 60 9.53 -1.89 -1.42
N TYR A 61 9.18 -2.44 -0.26
CA TYR A 61 10.09 -2.73 0.83
C TYR A 61 10.81 -4.07 0.65
N PRO A 62 12.10 -4.15 1.02
CA PRO A 62 12.86 -5.38 0.94
C PRO A 62 12.31 -6.40 1.92
N SER A 63 12.23 -7.63 1.43
CA SER A 63 11.75 -8.76 2.19
C SER A 63 12.89 -9.50 2.90
N PRO A 64 12.60 -10.26 3.97
CA PRO A 64 13.59 -11.11 4.62
C PRO A 64 14.24 -12.15 3.67
N ILE A 65 13.45 -12.78 2.79
CA ILE A 65 13.87 -13.93 1.98
C ILE A 65 14.22 -13.53 0.53
N MET A 66 13.49 -12.60 -0.08
CA MET A 66 13.75 -12.13 -1.44
C MET A 66 14.51 -10.80 -1.43
N THR A 67 15.78 -10.85 -1.04
CA THR A 67 16.73 -9.73 -1.21
C THR A 67 17.50 -9.90 -2.51
N THR A 68 17.55 -8.86 -3.33
CA THR A 68 18.28 -8.84 -4.61
C THR A 68 19.68 -8.23 -4.51
N SER A 69 19.92 -7.43 -3.47
CA SER A 69 21.21 -6.78 -3.23
C SER A 69 21.61 -6.82 -1.75
N VAL A 70 22.91 -7.00 -1.51
CA VAL A 70 23.50 -7.08 -0.16
C VAL A 70 23.36 -5.75 0.59
N VAL A 71 23.36 -4.62 -0.12
CA VAL A 71 23.29 -3.26 0.45
C VAL A 71 21.86 -2.72 0.56
N GLU A 72 20.84 -3.54 0.31
CA GLU A 72 19.42 -3.14 0.47
C GLU A 72 19.11 -2.54 1.85
N PRO A 73 19.64 -3.03 2.99
CA PRO A 73 19.39 -2.40 4.29
C PRO A 73 19.87 -0.96 4.37
N TYR A 74 21.05 -0.63 3.81
CA TYR A 74 21.55 0.73 3.76
C TYR A 74 20.63 1.64 2.95
N ASN A 75 20.30 1.21 1.73
CA ASN A 75 19.42 1.96 0.84
C ASN A 75 18.05 2.20 1.46
N SER A 76 17.51 1.20 2.15
CA SER A 76 16.19 1.27 2.78
C SER A 76 16.17 2.28 3.92
N VAL A 77 17.15 2.24 4.84
CA VAL A 77 17.23 3.19 5.96
C VAL A 77 17.40 4.62 5.44
N LEU A 78 18.31 4.83 4.49
CA LEU A 78 18.55 6.16 3.91
C LEU A 78 17.33 6.69 3.14
N SER A 79 16.66 5.85 2.37
CA SER A 79 15.46 6.25 1.62
C SER A 79 14.29 6.55 2.56
N THR A 80 14.11 5.75 3.62
CA THR A 80 13.06 5.92 4.62
C THR A 80 13.20 7.25 5.35
N HIS A 81 14.44 7.72 5.60
CA HIS A 81 14.66 9.03 6.18
C HIS A 81 14.06 10.16 5.32
N ALA A 82 14.27 10.12 4.01
CA ALA A 82 13.68 11.09 3.09
C ALA A 82 12.15 10.93 2.95
N LEU A 83 11.65 9.69 2.92
CA LEU A 83 10.20 9.41 2.93
C LEU A 83 9.53 10.05 4.15
N LEU A 84 10.19 9.97 5.31
CA LEU A 84 9.66 10.50 6.57
C LEU A 84 9.42 12.02 6.53
N GLU A 85 10.21 12.75 5.75
CA GLU A 85 10.15 14.22 5.66
C GLU A 85 9.33 14.72 4.47
N HIS A 86 9.27 13.95 3.39
CA HIS A 86 8.76 14.43 2.10
C HIS A 86 7.58 13.63 1.55
N ALA A 87 7.20 12.48 2.12
CA ALA A 87 5.98 11.77 1.74
C ALA A 87 4.85 12.12 2.71
N ASP A 88 3.64 12.35 2.17
CA ASP A 88 2.45 12.60 2.99
C ASP A 88 1.85 11.28 3.49
N VAL A 89 1.92 10.23 2.65
CA VAL A 89 1.48 8.87 2.94
C VAL A 89 2.38 7.90 2.18
N ALA A 90 2.84 6.84 2.84
CA ALA A 90 3.64 5.78 2.22
C ALA A 90 2.93 4.42 2.33
N PHE A 91 2.53 3.85 1.20
CA PHE A 91 1.95 2.53 1.08
C PHE A 91 3.04 1.47 0.99
N MET A 92 3.12 0.65 2.03
CA MET A 92 4.19 -0.32 2.22
C MET A 92 3.82 -1.64 1.55
N LEU A 93 4.61 -2.03 0.55
CA LEU A 93 4.40 -3.25 -0.22
C LEU A 93 5.63 -4.16 -0.09
N ASP A 94 5.42 -5.42 0.28
CA ASP A 94 6.48 -6.40 0.47
C ASP A 94 6.36 -7.49 -0.60
N ASN A 95 7.44 -7.68 -1.37
CA ASN A 95 7.49 -8.70 -2.42
C ASN A 95 7.25 -10.11 -1.87
N GLU A 96 7.72 -10.44 -0.66
CA GLU A 96 7.52 -11.76 -0.05
C GLU A 96 6.08 -12.00 0.35
N ALA A 97 5.42 -11.00 0.93
CA ALA A 97 4.00 -11.09 1.25
C ALA A 97 3.15 -11.31 -0.01
N ILE A 98 3.39 -10.51 -1.06
CA ILE A 98 2.68 -10.62 -2.34
C ILE A 98 2.99 -11.97 -3.01
N TYR A 99 4.23 -12.44 -2.96
CA TYR A 99 4.61 -13.75 -3.50
C TYR A 99 3.87 -14.90 -2.80
N ASN A 100 3.81 -14.87 -1.47
CA ASN A 100 3.10 -15.88 -0.68
C ASN A 100 1.59 -15.89 -0.99
N ILE A 101 0.99 -14.69 -1.14
CA ILE A 101 -0.40 -14.54 -1.57
C ILE A 101 -0.61 -15.13 -2.97
N CYS A 102 0.24 -14.80 -3.95
CA CYS A 102 0.17 -15.38 -5.30
C CYS A 102 0.26 -16.90 -5.28
N LYS A 103 1.14 -17.45 -4.44
CA LYS A 103 1.34 -18.90 -4.34
C LYS A 103 0.14 -19.61 -3.72
N ARG A 104 -0.41 -19.07 -2.64
CA ARG A 104 -1.51 -19.70 -1.89
C ARG A 104 -2.87 -19.45 -2.54
N ASN A 105 -3.17 -18.21 -2.90
CA ASN A 105 -4.51 -17.80 -3.33
C ASN A 105 -4.71 -17.98 -4.83
N LEU A 106 -3.67 -17.71 -5.64
CA LEU A 106 -3.73 -17.81 -7.10
C LEU A 106 -3.23 -19.17 -7.63
N ASP A 107 -2.80 -20.07 -6.75
CA ASP A 107 -2.26 -21.40 -7.07
C ASP A 107 -1.06 -21.37 -8.03
N ILE A 108 -0.23 -20.33 -7.94
CA ILE A 108 0.95 -20.16 -8.79
C ILE A 108 2.18 -20.73 -8.07
N PRO A 109 2.77 -21.87 -8.48
CA PRO A 109 3.83 -22.52 -7.70
C PRO A 109 5.12 -21.69 -7.60
N ARG A 110 5.43 -20.92 -8.65
CA ARG A 110 6.60 -20.04 -8.74
C ARG A 110 6.19 -18.67 -9.32
N PRO A 111 5.65 -17.77 -8.49
CA PRO A 111 5.31 -16.41 -8.91
C PRO A 111 6.54 -15.68 -9.45
N SER A 112 6.34 -14.94 -10.54
CA SER A 112 7.33 -14.03 -11.14
C SER A 112 6.93 -12.58 -10.89
N TYR A 113 7.83 -11.63 -11.16
CA TYR A 113 7.53 -10.20 -11.00
C TYR A 113 6.28 -9.74 -11.78
N ASN A 114 5.98 -10.36 -12.92
CA ASN A 114 4.74 -10.07 -13.66
C ASN A 114 3.49 -10.37 -12.81
N HIS A 115 3.50 -11.48 -12.07
CA HIS A 115 2.39 -11.87 -11.21
C HIS A 115 2.27 -10.92 -10.01
N LEU A 116 3.39 -10.61 -9.35
CA LEU A 116 3.43 -9.67 -8.23
C LEU A 116 2.92 -8.29 -8.66
N ASN A 117 3.41 -7.78 -9.80
CA ASN A 117 3.01 -6.48 -10.34
C ASN A 117 1.53 -6.44 -10.73
N ARG A 118 0.94 -7.55 -11.21
CA ARG A 118 -0.50 -7.63 -11.48
C ARG A 118 -1.33 -7.49 -10.21
N VAL A 119 -0.91 -8.10 -9.11
CA VAL A 119 -1.57 -7.93 -7.80
C VAL A 119 -1.41 -6.48 -7.32
N THR A 120 -0.19 -5.93 -7.34
CA THR A 120 0.08 -4.52 -6.99
C THR A 120 -0.76 -3.57 -7.82
N ALA A 121 -0.90 -3.80 -9.13
CA ALA A 121 -1.72 -2.99 -10.01
C ALA A 121 -3.21 -3.00 -9.63
N GLN A 122 -3.75 -4.14 -9.13
CA GLN A 122 -5.14 -4.19 -8.64
C GLN A 122 -5.35 -3.34 -7.40
N ILE A 123 -4.37 -3.35 -6.48
CA ILE A 123 -4.39 -2.52 -5.28
C ILE A 123 -4.36 -1.04 -5.70
N VAL A 124 -3.34 -0.63 -6.47
CA VAL A 124 -3.19 0.74 -6.96
C VAL A 124 -4.44 1.20 -7.73
N SER A 125 -5.01 0.34 -8.58
CA SER A 125 -6.26 0.63 -9.30
C SER A 125 -7.42 0.90 -8.35
N SER A 126 -7.49 0.17 -7.24
CA SER A 126 -8.55 0.34 -6.24
C SER A 126 -8.36 1.59 -5.41
N LEU A 127 -7.12 1.89 -5.01
CA LEU A 127 -6.79 3.12 -4.28
C LEU A 127 -7.02 4.38 -5.11
N THR A 128 -6.75 4.32 -6.41
CA THR A 128 -6.95 5.43 -7.35
C THR A 128 -8.34 5.46 -7.98
N SER A 129 -9.24 4.54 -7.61
CA SER A 129 -10.55 4.44 -8.26
C SER A 129 -11.45 5.63 -7.95
N SER A 130 -11.42 6.14 -6.72
CA SER A 130 -12.17 7.34 -6.29
C SER A 130 -11.75 8.61 -7.03
N LEU A 131 -10.50 8.65 -7.51
CA LEU A 131 -9.96 9.77 -8.28
C LEU A 131 -10.33 9.71 -9.77
N ARG A 132 -10.70 8.53 -10.27
CA ARG A 132 -10.93 8.28 -11.70
C ARG A 132 -12.39 8.08 -12.05
N PHE A 133 -13.20 7.66 -11.09
CA PHE A 133 -14.60 7.33 -11.29
C PHE A 133 -15.43 7.95 -10.17
N GLU A 134 -16.64 8.38 -10.53
CA GLU A 134 -17.64 8.75 -9.54
C GLU A 134 -18.02 7.52 -8.70
N GLY A 135 -18.12 7.72 -7.39
CA GLY A 135 -18.50 6.70 -6.43
C GLY A 135 -19.57 7.25 -5.51
N SER A 136 -20.33 6.35 -4.88
CA SER A 136 -21.35 6.74 -3.91
C SER A 136 -20.73 7.32 -2.63
N LEU A 137 -19.49 6.95 -2.34
CA LEU A 137 -18.69 7.51 -1.25
C LEU A 137 -17.23 7.57 -1.70
N ASN A 138 -16.81 8.74 -2.18
CA ASN A 138 -15.45 8.97 -2.68
C ASN A 138 -14.51 9.38 -1.55
N ILE A 139 -13.24 9.01 -1.71
CA ILE A 139 -12.14 9.38 -0.83
C ILE A 139 -11.08 10.05 -1.68
N ASP A 140 -10.77 11.30 -1.37
CA ASP A 140 -9.79 12.09 -2.12
C ASP A 140 -8.34 11.83 -1.65
N MET A 141 -7.36 12.26 -2.45
CA MET A 141 -5.93 12.09 -2.10
C MET A 141 -5.57 12.67 -0.72
N ASN A 142 -6.09 13.86 -0.42
CA ASN A 142 -5.84 14.54 0.86
C ASN A 142 -6.52 13.81 2.01
N GLU A 143 -7.62 13.11 1.73
CA GLU A 143 -8.35 12.36 2.74
C GLU A 143 -7.61 11.11 3.19
N PHE A 144 -6.69 10.55 2.39
CA PHE A 144 -5.81 9.49 2.89
C PHE A 144 -4.95 10.01 4.04
N GLN A 145 -4.36 11.20 3.91
CA GLN A 145 -3.55 11.80 4.96
C GLN A 145 -4.41 12.12 6.20
N THR A 146 -5.50 12.87 6.03
CA THR A 146 -6.31 13.32 7.17
C THR A 146 -7.01 12.17 7.91
N ASN A 147 -7.40 11.10 7.21
CA ASN A 147 -8.10 9.98 7.82
C ASN A 147 -7.18 8.90 8.37
N LEU A 148 -5.99 8.70 7.79
CA LEU A 148 -5.13 7.56 8.12
C LEU A 148 -3.84 7.94 8.84
N VAL A 149 -3.43 9.21 8.83
CA VAL A 149 -2.18 9.67 9.42
C VAL A 149 -2.47 10.53 10.66
N PRO A 150 -2.50 9.94 11.87
CA PRO A 150 -2.77 10.68 13.11
C PRO A 150 -1.63 11.63 13.50
N TYR A 151 -0.39 11.24 13.15
CA TYR A 151 0.82 12.02 13.42
C TYR A 151 1.68 12.06 12.16
N PRO A 152 2.28 13.21 11.78
CA PRO A 152 3.00 13.35 10.53
C PRO A 152 4.11 12.32 10.28
N ARG A 153 4.75 11.79 11.33
CA ARG A 153 5.82 10.78 11.21
C ARG A 153 5.32 9.34 11.13
N ILE A 154 4.03 9.10 11.37
CA ILE A 154 3.41 7.76 11.40
C ILE A 154 2.49 7.65 10.19
N HIS A 155 3.06 7.76 8.99
CA HIS A 155 2.33 7.79 7.72
C HIS A 155 2.56 6.55 6.85
N PHE A 156 3.13 5.49 7.42
CA PHE A 156 3.36 4.23 6.73
C PHE A 156 2.14 3.32 6.88
N LEU A 157 1.45 3.07 5.78
CA LEU A 157 0.22 2.31 5.73
C LEU A 157 0.47 0.91 5.22
N MET A 158 -0.18 -0.06 5.88
CA MET A 158 -0.28 -1.42 5.39
C MET A 158 -1.50 -1.55 4.49
N CYS A 159 -1.35 -2.33 3.43
CA CYS A 159 -2.41 -2.61 2.49
C CYS A 159 -2.85 -4.07 2.62
N SER A 160 -4.14 -4.34 2.39
CA SER A 160 -4.68 -5.67 2.12
C SER A 160 -5.70 -5.59 0.99
N TYR A 161 -5.86 -6.68 0.23
CA TYR A 161 -6.84 -6.76 -0.84
C TYR A 161 -7.59 -8.08 -0.76
N ALA A 162 -8.91 -8.00 -0.83
CA ALA A 162 -9.78 -9.17 -0.86
C ALA A 162 -10.96 -8.97 -1.83
N PRO A 163 -11.38 -10.00 -2.56
CA PRO A 163 -10.77 -11.32 -2.60
C PRO A 163 -9.68 -11.39 -3.70
N LEU A 164 -8.64 -12.19 -3.47
CA LEU A 164 -7.68 -12.60 -4.49
C LEU A 164 -7.93 -14.08 -4.77
N ILE A 165 -8.55 -14.39 -5.91
CA ILE A 165 -8.99 -15.76 -6.25
C ILE A 165 -8.44 -16.11 -7.63
N SER A 166 -7.98 -17.34 -7.81
CA SER A 166 -7.59 -17.86 -9.12
C SER A 166 -8.79 -18.02 -10.06
N THR A 167 -8.58 -17.84 -11.36
CA THR A 167 -9.61 -18.11 -12.40
C THR A 167 -10.19 -19.53 -12.29
N ALA A 168 -9.40 -20.50 -11.85
CA ALA A 168 -9.83 -21.88 -11.61
C ALA A 168 -10.84 -22.04 -10.45
N LYS A 169 -10.81 -21.14 -9.46
CA LYS A 169 -11.69 -21.15 -8.27
C LYS A 169 -12.90 -20.21 -8.40
N ALA A 170 -12.92 -19.35 -9.42
CA ALA A 170 -13.90 -18.27 -9.63
C ALA A 170 -15.39 -18.69 -9.56
N GLY A 171 -15.72 -19.90 -10.02
CA GLY A 171 -17.11 -20.39 -10.08
C GLY A 171 -17.64 -21.01 -8.79
N ARG A 172 -16.79 -21.24 -7.78
CA ARG A 172 -17.16 -22.01 -6.58
C ARG A 172 -17.59 -21.14 -5.40
N GLU A 173 -17.15 -19.89 -5.33
CA GLU A 173 -17.32 -19.03 -4.15
C GLU A 173 -17.98 -17.70 -4.52
N ARG A 174 -19.24 -17.52 -4.11
CA ARG A 174 -19.88 -16.19 -4.09
C ARG A 174 -19.60 -15.56 -2.73
N LEU A 175 -18.57 -14.73 -2.67
CA LEU A 175 -18.21 -14.04 -1.42
C LEU A 175 -19.12 -12.84 -1.18
N SER A 176 -19.69 -12.80 0.02
CA SER A 176 -20.47 -11.67 0.56
C SER A 176 -19.56 -10.51 0.97
N VAL A 177 -20.16 -9.32 1.20
CA VAL A 177 -19.42 -8.16 1.73
C VAL A 177 -18.79 -8.47 3.10
N GLY A 178 -19.50 -9.20 3.96
CA GLY A 178 -18.98 -9.62 5.27
C GLY A 178 -17.73 -10.49 5.16
N GLU A 179 -17.74 -11.47 4.26
CA GLU A 179 -16.61 -12.39 4.06
C GLU A 179 -15.38 -11.69 3.49
N ILE A 180 -15.53 -10.88 2.43
CA ILE A 180 -14.39 -10.13 1.87
C ILE A 180 -13.83 -9.12 2.88
N THR A 181 -14.70 -8.52 3.70
CA THR A 181 -14.27 -7.57 4.74
C THR A 181 -13.47 -8.29 5.80
N LYS A 182 -13.95 -9.45 6.29
CA LYS A 182 -13.22 -10.27 7.25
C LYS A 182 -11.85 -10.71 6.68
N ALA A 183 -11.83 -11.17 5.44
CA ALA A 183 -10.60 -11.58 4.76
C ALA A 183 -9.56 -10.45 4.66
N ALA A 184 -9.98 -9.19 4.52
CA ALA A 184 -9.06 -8.06 4.48
C ALA A 184 -8.33 -7.80 5.82
N PHE A 185 -8.86 -8.28 6.94
CA PHE A 185 -8.21 -8.21 8.26
C PHE A 185 -7.38 -9.45 8.60
N GLU A 186 -7.37 -10.47 7.74
CA GLU A 186 -6.55 -11.65 7.95
C GLU A 186 -5.09 -11.34 7.66
N ALA A 187 -4.20 -11.69 8.60
CA ALA A 187 -2.75 -11.49 8.47
C ALA A 187 -2.19 -12.06 7.15
N GLU A 188 -2.79 -13.14 6.69
CA GLU A 188 -2.44 -13.83 5.46
C GLU A 188 -2.65 -13.00 4.19
N ASN A 189 -3.60 -12.06 4.19
CA ASN A 189 -3.90 -11.20 3.04
C ASN A 189 -3.23 -9.82 3.16
N MET A 190 -2.38 -9.60 4.17
CA MET A 190 -1.60 -8.37 4.30
C MET A 190 -0.47 -8.36 3.27
N LEU A 191 -0.27 -7.21 2.63
CA LEU A 191 0.72 -7.02 1.58
C LEU A 191 2.09 -6.62 2.12
N CYS A 192 2.26 -6.70 3.43
CA CYS A 192 3.50 -6.44 4.13
C CYS A 192 3.78 -7.59 5.10
N ALA A 193 5.02 -8.10 5.18
CA ALA A 193 5.35 -9.23 6.04
C ALA A 193 5.39 -8.81 7.52
N CYS A 194 4.23 -8.66 8.16
CA CYS A 194 4.10 -8.39 9.58
C CYS A 194 2.78 -8.96 10.08
N ASP A 195 2.73 -9.26 11.38
CA ASP A 195 1.50 -9.77 12.00
C ASP A 195 0.70 -8.61 12.61
N PRO A 196 -0.46 -8.23 12.01
CA PRO A 196 -1.28 -7.14 12.52
C PRO A 196 -1.77 -7.37 13.95
N ARG A 197 -1.85 -8.63 14.41
CA ARG A 197 -2.32 -8.99 15.76
C ARG A 197 -1.33 -8.63 16.86
N LYS A 198 -0.05 -8.42 16.51
CA LYS A 198 0.98 -7.97 17.46
C LYS A 198 1.00 -6.45 17.65
N GLY A 199 0.18 -5.72 16.90
CA GLY A 199 0.05 -4.28 16.99
C GLY A 199 -1.36 -3.84 17.33
N LYS A 200 -1.55 -2.52 17.31
CA LYS A 200 -2.87 -1.87 17.42
C LYS A 200 -3.10 -1.00 16.19
N TYR A 201 -4.33 -1.04 15.68
CA TYR A 201 -4.79 -0.17 14.60
C TYR A 201 -5.03 1.24 15.13
N MET A 202 -4.50 2.23 14.43
CA MET A 202 -4.75 3.65 14.69
C MET A 202 -5.89 4.17 13.81
N ALA A 203 -5.86 3.77 12.54
CA ALA A 203 -6.86 4.13 11.55
C ALA A 203 -6.93 3.07 10.46
N THR A 204 -8.10 2.91 9.86
CA THR A 204 -8.39 1.95 8.80
C THR A 204 -9.34 2.56 7.78
N CYS A 205 -9.10 2.29 6.51
CA CYS A 205 -9.94 2.69 5.40
C CYS A 205 -10.24 1.48 4.53
N LEU A 206 -11.52 1.22 4.28
CA LEU A 206 -12.02 0.11 3.47
C LEU A 206 -12.61 0.67 2.18
N MET A 207 -11.94 0.45 1.06
CA MET A 207 -12.39 0.91 -0.25
C MET A 207 -13.02 -0.24 -1.02
N TYR A 208 -14.34 -0.27 -1.01
CA TYR A 208 -15.16 -1.26 -1.69
C TYR A 208 -15.39 -0.89 -3.15
N ARG A 209 -15.38 -1.91 -4.00
CA ARG A 209 -15.66 -1.79 -5.43
C ARG A 209 -16.68 -2.82 -5.90
N GLY A 210 -17.54 -2.42 -6.83
CA GLY A 210 -18.52 -3.28 -7.49
C GLY A 210 -19.88 -3.31 -6.80
N GLU A 211 -20.53 -4.48 -6.82
CA GLU A 211 -21.88 -4.70 -6.28
C GLU A 211 -21.84 -4.76 -4.75
N VAL A 212 -21.81 -3.59 -4.11
CA VAL A 212 -21.71 -3.42 -2.66
C VAL A 212 -22.77 -2.42 -2.19
N VAL A 213 -23.56 -2.82 -1.18
CA VAL A 213 -24.61 -1.99 -0.58
C VAL A 213 -24.11 -1.41 0.74
N ALA A 214 -24.34 -0.11 0.98
CA ALA A 214 -23.85 0.60 2.17
C ALA A 214 -24.29 -0.03 3.51
N LYS A 215 -25.49 -0.62 3.56
CA LYS A 215 -25.97 -1.36 4.74
C LYS A 215 -25.08 -2.57 5.04
N GLU A 216 -24.77 -3.38 4.03
CA GLU A 216 -23.90 -4.56 4.19
C GLU A 216 -22.50 -4.18 4.66
N VAL A 217 -21.98 -3.03 4.21
CA VAL A 217 -20.69 -2.49 4.68
C VAL A 217 -20.77 -2.13 6.17
N THR A 218 -21.85 -1.47 6.59
CA THR A 218 -22.04 -1.08 8.00
C THR A 218 -22.13 -2.30 8.91
N ASP A 219 -22.86 -3.33 8.48
CA ASP A 219 -23.00 -4.60 9.19
C ASP A 219 -21.64 -5.34 9.26
N ALA A 220 -20.90 -5.39 8.15
CA ALA A 220 -19.58 -6.01 8.09
C ALA A 220 -18.55 -5.31 8.98
N VAL A 221 -18.50 -3.97 8.98
CA VAL A 221 -17.61 -3.19 9.85
C VAL A 221 -17.96 -3.41 11.32
N SER A 222 -19.25 -3.50 11.65
CA SER A 222 -19.69 -3.79 13.03
C SER A 222 -19.23 -5.17 13.48
N ALA A 223 -19.25 -6.17 12.59
CA ALA A 223 -18.72 -7.51 12.87
C ALA A 223 -17.19 -7.53 13.02
N VAL A 224 -16.46 -6.70 12.28
CA VAL A 224 -14.99 -6.57 12.47
C VAL A 224 -14.68 -5.91 13.82
N LYS A 225 -15.44 -4.88 14.22
CA LYS A 225 -15.25 -4.21 15.51
C LYS A 225 -15.46 -5.13 16.71
N SER A 226 -16.32 -6.13 16.60
CA SER A 226 -16.54 -7.12 17.66
C SER A 226 -15.51 -8.24 17.68
N ASN A 227 -14.61 -8.31 16.68
CA ASN A 227 -13.58 -9.34 16.61
C ASN A 227 -12.41 -9.01 17.57
N PRO A 228 -12.11 -9.85 18.58
CA PRO A 228 -11.06 -9.57 19.56
C PRO A 228 -9.65 -9.53 18.98
N THR A 229 -9.44 -10.06 17.77
CA THR A 229 -8.13 -10.02 17.09
C THR A 229 -7.85 -8.67 16.43
N VAL A 230 -8.87 -7.81 16.28
CA VAL A 230 -8.73 -6.48 15.66
C VAL A 230 -8.80 -5.44 16.77
N GLN A 231 -7.62 -5.05 17.27
CA GLN A 231 -7.51 -4.13 18.40
C GLN A 231 -7.14 -2.73 17.91
N PHE A 232 -7.96 -1.75 18.24
CA PHE A 232 -7.66 -0.34 18.01
C PHE A 232 -6.94 0.28 19.21
N VAL A 233 -6.26 1.40 18.97
CA VAL A 233 -5.74 2.26 20.02
C VAL A 233 -6.88 2.93 20.79
N ASP A 234 -6.67 3.15 22.09
CA ASP A 234 -7.73 3.57 23.02
C ASP A 234 -8.28 4.97 22.69
N TRP A 235 -7.49 5.82 22.03
CA TRP A 235 -7.87 7.16 21.59
C TRP A 235 -8.54 7.21 20.20
N SER A 236 -8.62 6.09 19.47
CA SER A 236 -9.28 5.99 18.15
C SER A 236 -10.15 4.72 18.05
N PRO A 237 -11.20 4.57 18.89
CA PRO A 237 -12.02 3.37 18.92
C PRO A 237 -12.91 3.20 17.66
N THR A 238 -13.14 4.26 16.89
CA THR A 238 -13.99 4.27 15.69
C THR A 238 -13.21 4.62 14.42
N GLY A 239 -11.94 4.20 14.32
CA GLY A 239 -11.03 4.55 13.22
C GLY A 239 -11.35 3.89 11.87
N PHE A 240 -12.61 3.64 11.51
CA PHE A 240 -13.00 3.09 10.20
C PHE A 240 -13.52 4.19 9.28
N LYS A 241 -12.95 4.26 8.08
CA LYS A 241 -13.50 4.98 6.94
C LYS A 241 -13.84 4.01 5.83
N CYS A 242 -14.91 4.29 5.10
CA CYS A 242 -15.34 3.44 4.00
C CYS A 242 -15.41 4.29 2.73
N GLY A 243 -15.00 3.73 1.61
CA GLY A 243 -15.23 4.27 0.27
C GLY A 243 -16.01 3.25 -0.54
N LEU A 244 -16.97 3.71 -1.33
CA LEU A 244 -17.84 2.84 -2.14
C LEU A 244 -17.83 3.31 -3.59
N ASN A 245 -17.38 2.44 -4.49
CA ASN A 245 -17.40 2.65 -5.92
C ASN A 245 -18.18 1.53 -6.62
N GLN A 246 -19.14 1.89 -7.48
CA GLN A 246 -20.01 0.90 -8.14
C GLN A 246 -19.33 0.17 -9.31
N HIS A 247 -18.20 0.69 -9.81
CA HIS A 247 -17.45 0.03 -10.87
C HIS A 247 -16.78 -1.24 -10.37
N LYS A 248 -17.17 -2.37 -10.97
CA LYS A 248 -16.58 -3.68 -10.69
C LYS A 248 -15.05 -3.66 -10.93
N PRO A 249 -14.26 -4.39 -10.13
CA PRO A 249 -12.83 -4.56 -10.38
C PRO A 249 -12.61 -5.17 -11.77
N THR A 250 -11.68 -4.65 -12.55
CA THR A 250 -11.36 -5.19 -13.87
C THR A 250 -10.12 -6.06 -13.78
N VAL A 251 -10.15 -7.25 -14.37
CA VAL A 251 -8.96 -8.11 -14.49
C VAL A 251 -8.28 -7.94 -15.84
N ILE A 252 -6.96 -8.18 -15.88
CA ILE A 252 -6.20 -8.15 -17.12
C ILE A 252 -6.49 -9.44 -17.90
N PRO A 253 -6.82 -9.37 -19.21
CA PRO A 253 -7.02 -10.56 -20.03
C PRO A 253 -5.79 -11.48 -20.01
N GLY A 254 -6.01 -12.79 -19.87
CA GLY A 254 -4.92 -13.77 -19.71
C GLY A 254 -4.20 -13.67 -18.36
N GLY A 255 -4.76 -12.96 -17.39
CA GLY A 255 -4.32 -12.95 -16.00
C GLY A 255 -4.87 -14.11 -15.18
N GLU A 256 -4.23 -14.35 -14.04
CA GLU A 256 -4.53 -15.44 -13.12
C GLU A 256 -5.67 -15.10 -12.14
N LEU A 257 -5.97 -13.80 -12.02
CA LEU A 257 -7.03 -13.26 -11.17
C LEU A 257 -8.40 -13.47 -11.80
N ALA A 258 -9.31 -14.08 -11.04
CA ALA A 258 -10.70 -14.19 -11.39
C ALA A 258 -11.40 -12.84 -11.47
N GLN A 259 -12.29 -12.67 -12.44
CA GLN A 259 -13.22 -11.55 -12.45
C GLN A 259 -14.20 -11.69 -11.27
N THR A 260 -14.28 -10.68 -10.43
CA THR A 260 -15.17 -10.65 -9.26
C THR A 260 -16.23 -9.57 -9.42
N ASN A 261 -17.39 -9.78 -8.78
CA ASN A 261 -18.46 -8.77 -8.75
C ASN A 261 -18.22 -7.69 -7.71
N ARG A 262 -17.39 -8.00 -6.70
CA ARG A 262 -17.06 -7.10 -5.60
C ARG A 262 -15.65 -7.34 -5.09
N SER A 263 -15.01 -6.30 -4.57
CA SER A 263 -13.76 -6.39 -3.82
C SER A 263 -13.67 -5.28 -2.78
N VAL A 264 -12.70 -5.41 -1.89
CA VAL A 264 -12.32 -4.43 -0.89
C VAL A 264 -10.81 -4.32 -0.84
N CYS A 265 -10.32 -3.08 -0.88
CA CYS A 265 -8.94 -2.76 -0.58
C CYS A 265 -8.91 -2.09 0.80
N MET A 266 -8.23 -2.70 1.75
CA MET A 266 -8.02 -2.13 3.08
C MET A 266 -6.70 -1.39 3.12
N LEU A 267 -6.73 -0.17 3.65
CA LEU A 267 -5.57 0.56 4.12
C LEU A 267 -5.63 0.62 5.63
N ALA A 268 -4.53 0.35 6.30
CA ALA A 268 -4.46 0.36 7.75
C ALA A 268 -3.19 1.02 8.23
N ASN A 269 -3.33 1.99 9.12
CA ASN A 269 -2.23 2.47 9.94
C ASN A 269 -2.21 1.66 11.24
N THR A 270 -1.18 0.86 11.44
CA THR A 270 -1.04 0.00 12.61
C THR A 270 0.38 -0.01 13.12
N THR A 271 0.54 -0.14 14.43
CA THR A 271 1.85 -0.21 15.08
C THR A 271 2.61 -1.50 14.72
N ALA A 272 1.93 -2.51 14.19
CA ALA A 272 2.55 -3.77 13.75
C ALA A 272 3.62 -3.57 12.67
N ILE A 273 3.53 -2.48 11.90
CA ILE A 273 4.51 -2.16 10.85
C ILE A 273 5.92 -1.89 11.40
N SER A 274 6.03 -1.58 12.70
CA SER A 274 7.33 -1.47 13.38
C SER A 274 8.18 -2.73 13.29
N GLU A 275 7.58 -3.91 13.13
CA GLU A 275 8.32 -5.17 12.92
C GLU A 275 9.14 -5.12 11.62
N VAL A 276 8.64 -4.43 10.59
CA VAL A 276 9.33 -4.27 9.30
C VAL A 276 10.58 -3.42 9.48
N PHE A 277 10.44 -2.27 10.14
CA PHE A 277 11.56 -1.36 10.41
C PHE A 277 12.61 -2.02 11.31
N ALA A 278 12.19 -2.67 12.40
CA ALA A 278 13.11 -3.34 13.32
C ALA A 278 13.97 -4.43 12.64
N ARG A 279 13.42 -5.14 11.65
CA ARG A 279 14.19 -6.13 10.87
C ARG A 279 15.23 -5.47 9.97
N ILE A 280 14.90 -4.33 9.36
CA ILE A 280 15.82 -3.57 8.50
C ILE A 280 16.93 -2.96 9.35
N ASP A 281 16.58 -2.33 10.48
CA ASP A 281 17.53 -1.72 11.40
C ASP A 281 18.54 -2.75 11.92
N ARG A 282 18.07 -3.94 12.33
CA ARG A 282 18.96 -5.03 12.74
C ARG A 282 19.96 -5.43 11.65
N LYS A 283 19.53 -5.51 10.39
CA LYS A 283 20.43 -5.83 9.27
C LYS A 283 21.42 -4.69 9.02
N PHE A 284 20.96 -3.44 9.08
CA PHE A 284 21.79 -2.25 8.96
C PHE A 284 22.89 -2.23 10.04
N ASP A 285 22.51 -2.40 11.32
CA ASP A 285 23.43 -2.35 12.46
C ASP A 285 24.55 -3.40 12.35
N LEU A 286 24.20 -4.62 11.94
CA LEU A 286 25.18 -5.70 11.74
C LEU A 286 26.22 -5.35 10.67
N MET A 287 25.80 -4.73 9.57
CA MET A 287 26.69 -4.32 8.48
C MET A 287 27.52 -3.08 8.87
N PHE A 288 26.88 -2.09 9.49
CA PHE A 288 27.49 -0.81 9.83
C PHE A 288 28.49 -0.92 10.97
N ALA A 289 28.26 -1.83 11.94
CA ALA A 289 29.22 -2.14 13.00
C ALA A 289 30.59 -2.60 12.46
N LYS A 290 30.62 -3.19 11.25
CA LYS A 290 31.85 -3.59 10.56
C LYS A 290 32.28 -2.61 9.47
N ARG A 291 31.57 -1.49 9.31
CA ARG A 291 31.76 -0.53 8.21
C ARG A 291 31.75 -1.21 6.83
N ALA A 292 31.01 -2.31 6.69
CA ALA A 292 30.93 -3.04 5.45
C ALA A 292 30.22 -2.17 4.40
N PHE A 293 30.80 -2.05 3.21
CA PHE A 293 30.25 -1.29 2.06
C PHE A 293 30.01 0.21 2.29
N VAL A 294 30.74 0.85 3.23
CA VAL A 294 30.59 2.28 3.55
C VAL A 294 31.49 3.20 2.71
N HIS A 295 32.56 2.66 2.12
CA HIS A 295 33.58 3.42 1.37
C HIS A 295 33.14 3.84 -0.03
#